data_AF-A0A953A7S4-F1
#
_entry.id   AF-A0A953A7S4-F1
#
_cell.length_a   1.000
_cell.length_b   1.000
_cell.length_c   1.000
_cell.angle_alpha   90.00
_cell.angle_beta   90.00
_cell.angle_gamma   90.00
#
_symmetry.space_group_name_H-M   'P 1'
#
loop_
_entity.id
_entity.type
_entity.pdbx_description
1 polymer ?
#
loop_
_entity_poly.entity_id
_entity_poly.type
_entity_poly.pdbx_seq_one_letter_code
_entity_poly.pdbx_strand_id
1 'polypeptide(L)'
;MKKIFILIAVVIILFVGAVVWSRSLESHSDNPILATTGIHWHPRLTIIVRGEVQTLRAGIGIGSQYASNRLFDGTMGMTSMHTHDDASEGIIHLEFSEIVRRNDVMLGQFLTIWGKDINSFGSNVKMTVNGVSNTELGNYSMKDGDKIELRYE
;
A
#
# COMPACT_ATOMS: atom_id res chain seq x y z
N MET A 1 5.60 -4.96 -55.64
CA MET A 1 6.37 -5.34 -54.44
C MET A 1 6.38 -4.25 -53.36
N LYS A 2 6.89 -3.02 -53.61
CA LYS A 2 6.91 -1.92 -52.61
C LYS A 2 5.57 -1.61 -51.93
N LYS A 3 4.45 -1.63 -52.67
CA LYS A 3 3.10 -1.35 -52.12
C LYS A 3 2.62 -2.41 -51.11
N ILE A 4 3.06 -3.66 -51.27
CA ILE A 4 2.71 -4.78 -50.36
C ILE A 4 3.48 -4.62 -49.03
N PHE A 5 4.76 -4.22 -49.09
CA PHE A 5 5.55 -3.95 -47.88
C PHE A 5 5.01 -2.77 -47.07
N ILE A 6 4.53 -1.72 -47.74
CA ILE A 6 3.89 -0.57 -47.06
C ILE A 6 2.60 -1.01 -46.36
N LEU A 7 1.77 -1.83 -47.02
CA LEU A 7 0.53 -2.32 -46.44
C LEU A 7 0.78 -3.19 -45.20
N ILE A 8 1.77 -4.09 -45.26
CA ILE A 8 2.16 -4.94 -44.13
C ILE A 8 2.67 -4.09 -42.95
N ALA A 9 3.51 -3.07 -43.21
CA ALA A 9 4.01 -2.18 -42.17
C ALA A 9 2.88 -1.40 -41.48
N VAL A 10 1.90 -0.90 -42.23
CA VAL A 10 0.74 -0.21 -41.67
C VAL A 10 -0.12 -1.14 -40.81
N VAL A 11 -0.37 -2.37 -41.27
CA VAL A 11 -1.13 -3.37 -40.49
C VAL A 11 -0.42 -3.71 -39.19
N ILE A 12 0.91 -3.88 -39.20
CA ILE A 12 1.70 -4.14 -37.99
C ILE A 12 1.61 -2.96 -37.02
N ILE A 13 1.72 -1.72 -37.50
CA ILE A 13 1.62 -0.52 -36.66
C ILE A 13 0.23 -0.41 -36.03
N LEU A 14 -0.84 -0.67 -36.79
CA LEU A 14 -2.21 -0.67 -36.27
C LEU A 14 -2.41 -1.79 -35.24
N PHE A 15 -1.82 -2.97 -35.46
CA PHE A 15 -1.91 -4.08 -34.52
C PHE A 15 -1.16 -3.79 -33.21
N VAL A 16 0.05 -3.23 -33.30
CA VAL A 16 0.83 -2.80 -32.12
C VAL A 16 0.09 -1.69 -31.38
N GLY A 17 -0.45 -0.70 -32.10
CA GLY A 17 -1.28 0.36 -31.54
C GLY A 17 -2.51 -0.17 -30.81
N ALA A 18 -3.21 -1.15 -31.40
CA ALA A 18 -4.39 -1.79 -30.81
C ALA A 18 -4.05 -2.60 -29.55
N VAL A 19 -2.90 -3.30 -29.52
CA VAL A 19 -2.44 -4.06 -28.34
C VAL A 19 -1.99 -3.13 -27.21
N VAL A 20 -1.33 -2.02 -27.52
CA VAL A 20 -0.95 -1.01 -26.51
C VAL A 20 -2.19 -0.33 -25.96
N TRP A 21 -3.15 0.03 -26.83
CA TRP A 21 -4.41 0.63 -26.43
C TRP A 21 -5.29 -0.32 -25.60
N SER A 22 -5.37 -1.60 -25.95
CA SER A 22 -6.16 -2.58 -25.20
C SER A 22 -5.64 -2.82 -23.79
N ARG A 23 -4.30 -2.80 -23.58
CA ARG A 23 -3.70 -2.81 -22.25
C ARG A 23 -4.02 -1.56 -21.43
N SER A 24 -4.20 -0.41 -22.08
CA SER A 24 -4.65 0.80 -21.40
C SER A 24 -6.15 0.83 -21.05
N LEU A 25 -6.93 -0.07 -21.66
CA LEU A 25 -8.37 -0.21 -21.44
C LEU A 25 -8.76 -1.34 -20.47
N GLU A 26 -7.80 -2.00 -19.82
CA GLU A 26 -8.13 -2.86 -18.67
C GLU A 26 -8.76 -1.98 -17.59
N SER A 27 -10.09 -2.00 -17.55
CA SER A 27 -10.95 -1.45 -16.52
C SER A 27 -10.59 -2.11 -15.19
N HIS A 28 -9.58 -1.56 -14.53
CA HIS A 28 -9.24 -1.86 -13.16
C HIS A 28 -10.46 -1.48 -12.33
N SER A 29 -11.02 -2.42 -11.56
CA SER A 29 -11.80 -1.96 -10.41
C SER A 29 -10.83 -1.14 -9.57
N ASP A 30 -11.10 0.13 -9.33
CA ASP A 30 -10.19 1.02 -8.59
C ASP A 30 -9.88 0.51 -7.16
N ASN A 31 -10.60 -0.53 -6.69
CA ASN A 31 -10.40 -1.17 -5.40
C ASN A 31 -10.76 -2.67 -5.42
N PRO A 32 -9.88 -3.57 -5.88
CA PRO A 32 -10.17 -5.01 -5.95
C PRO A 32 -10.29 -5.65 -4.57
N ILE A 33 -11.07 -6.74 -4.48
CA ILE A 33 -11.14 -7.60 -3.29
C ILE A 33 -9.84 -8.43 -3.20
N LEU A 34 -9.19 -8.37 -2.05
CA LEU A 34 -7.98 -9.15 -1.74
C LEU A 34 -8.29 -10.44 -0.99
N ALA A 35 -9.29 -10.42 -0.11
CA ALA A 35 -9.73 -11.59 0.65
C ALA A 35 -11.23 -11.50 0.96
N THR A 36 -11.89 -12.65 1.07
CA THR A 36 -13.32 -12.75 1.43
C THR A 36 -13.57 -13.24 2.85
N THR A 37 -12.53 -13.73 3.53
CA THR A 37 -12.61 -14.37 4.87
C THR A 37 -11.72 -13.67 5.90
N GLY A 38 -11.37 -12.41 5.68
CA GLY A 38 -10.40 -11.71 6.52
C GLY A 38 -8.94 -12.02 6.18
N ILE A 39 -8.04 -11.31 6.86
CA ILE A 39 -6.59 -11.51 6.81
C ILE A 39 -6.00 -11.29 8.20
N HIS A 40 -4.81 -11.83 8.40
CA HIS A 40 -3.96 -11.57 9.56
C HIS A 40 -2.52 -11.44 9.06
N TRP A 41 -2.08 -10.20 8.80
CA TRP A 41 -0.79 -9.90 8.17
C TRP A 41 0.11 -9.06 9.08
N HIS A 42 1.42 -9.27 8.95
CA HIS A 42 2.45 -8.60 9.75
C HIS A 42 3.56 -7.94 8.89
N PRO A 43 3.25 -6.89 8.10
CA PRO A 43 4.30 -6.09 7.49
C PRO A 43 5.13 -5.34 8.55
N ARG A 44 6.40 -5.11 8.23
CA ARG A 44 7.34 -4.31 9.02
C ARG A 44 7.61 -2.97 8.34
N LEU A 45 7.37 -1.87 9.05
CA LEU A 45 7.66 -0.51 8.63
C LEU A 45 8.89 0.04 9.36
N THR A 46 9.91 0.44 8.60
CA THR A 46 11.06 1.19 9.07
C THR A 46 11.00 2.61 8.51
N ILE A 47 11.05 3.61 9.36
CA ILE A 47 11.13 5.02 8.96
C ILE A 47 12.50 5.56 9.37
N ILE A 48 13.19 6.22 8.45
CA ILE A 48 14.53 6.76 8.66
C ILE A 48 14.50 8.23 8.27
N VAL A 49 14.83 9.11 9.21
CA VAL A 49 14.84 10.57 8.99
C VAL A 49 16.26 11.06 9.24
N ARG A 50 16.90 11.61 8.21
CA ARG A 50 18.29 12.10 8.28
C ARG A 50 19.27 11.06 8.85
N GLY A 51 19.07 9.80 8.48
CA GLY A 51 19.88 8.67 8.96
C GLY A 51 19.44 8.08 10.31
N GLU A 52 18.48 8.68 11.01
CA GLU A 52 17.99 8.20 12.30
C GLU A 52 16.71 7.38 12.18
N VAL A 53 16.71 6.16 12.71
CA VAL A 53 15.53 5.28 12.74
C VAL A 53 14.48 5.84 13.70
N GLN A 54 13.24 5.98 13.21
CA GLN A 54 12.09 6.38 14.00
C GLN A 54 11.38 5.14 14.53
N THR A 55 11.27 5.01 15.85
CA THR A 55 10.61 3.87 16.49
C THR A 55 9.09 4.04 16.48
N LEU A 56 8.36 3.01 16.04
CA LEU A 56 6.91 2.96 16.19
C LEU A 56 6.57 2.69 17.66
N ARG A 57 5.45 3.28 18.12
CA ARG A 57 4.94 3.08 19.48
C ARG A 57 3.79 2.08 19.48
N ALA A 58 3.64 1.36 20.58
CA ALA A 58 2.47 0.54 20.85
C ALA A 58 1.19 1.39 20.94
N GLY A 59 0.04 0.77 20.66
CA GLY A 59 -1.28 1.36 20.87
C GLY A 59 -1.77 2.30 19.77
N ILE A 60 -1.07 2.36 18.62
CA ILE A 60 -1.62 3.04 17.43
C ILE A 60 -2.83 2.23 16.97
N GLY A 61 -3.98 2.89 16.81
CA GLY A 61 -5.23 2.25 16.40
C GLY A 61 -6.02 1.56 17.51
N ILE A 62 -5.55 1.59 18.76
CA ILE A 62 -6.23 0.93 19.90
C ILE A 62 -7.00 1.94 20.75
N GLY A 63 -8.28 1.65 21.01
CA GLY A 63 -9.13 2.40 21.93
C GLY A 63 -10.22 3.25 21.27
N SER A 64 -11.20 3.66 22.08
CA SER A 64 -12.40 4.37 21.64
C SER A 64 -12.16 5.71 20.94
N GLN A 65 -10.99 6.32 21.09
CA GLN A 65 -10.60 7.53 20.35
C GLN A 65 -10.54 7.30 18.83
N TYR A 66 -10.44 6.04 18.39
CA TYR A 66 -10.47 5.64 16.99
C TYR A 66 -11.85 5.24 16.49
N ALA A 67 -12.91 5.34 17.31
CA ALA A 67 -14.25 4.85 16.97
C ALA A 67 -14.87 5.47 15.71
N SER A 68 -14.42 6.66 15.29
CA SER A 68 -14.84 7.29 14.04
C SER A 68 -14.07 6.80 12.81
N ASN A 69 -13.03 5.98 12.98
CA ASN A 69 -12.28 5.40 11.87
C ASN A 69 -13.09 4.26 11.23
N ARG A 70 -13.19 4.25 9.90
CA ARG A 70 -13.92 3.21 9.15
C ARG A 70 -13.40 1.78 9.37
N LEU A 71 -12.14 1.64 9.78
CA LEU A 71 -11.50 0.36 10.07
C LEU A 71 -11.62 -0.02 11.55
N PHE A 72 -12.32 0.76 12.37
CA PHE A 72 -12.52 0.45 13.78
C PHE A 72 -13.50 -0.71 13.98
N ASP A 73 -13.04 -1.75 14.65
CA ASP A 73 -13.88 -2.86 15.11
C ASP A 73 -14.24 -2.63 16.58
N GLY A 74 -15.53 -2.34 16.83
CA GLY A 74 -16.05 -2.12 18.18
C GLY A 74 -16.01 -3.35 19.09
N THR A 75 -15.92 -4.55 18.52
CA THR A 75 -15.79 -5.81 19.26
C THR A 75 -14.36 -5.99 19.75
N MET A 76 -13.37 -5.63 18.92
CA MET A 76 -11.95 -5.68 19.29
C MET A 76 -11.53 -4.45 20.11
N GLY A 77 -12.26 -3.34 20.02
CA GLY A 77 -11.90 -2.06 20.65
C GLY A 77 -10.69 -1.39 19.99
N MET A 78 -10.41 -1.73 18.74
CA MET A 78 -9.26 -1.25 17.97
C MET A 78 -9.56 -1.28 16.47
N THR A 79 -8.75 -0.59 15.67
CA THR A 79 -8.80 -0.67 14.21
C THR A 79 -8.24 -1.99 13.71
N SER A 80 -8.73 -2.48 12.58
CA SER A 80 -8.16 -3.64 11.86
C SER A 80 -6.71 -3.45 11.41
N MET A 81 -6.14 -2.27 11.63
CA MET A 81 -4.74 -1.96 11.40
C MET A 81 -4.19 -1.23 12.63
N HIS A 82 -3.32 -1.87 13.41
CA HIS A 82 -2.90 -1.35 14.72
C HIS A 82 -1.48 -1.85 15.09
N THR A 83 -0.99 -1.44 16.27
CA THR A 83 0.32 -1.85 16.80
C THR A 83 0.25 -2.34 18.25
N HIS A 84 1.03 -3.37 18.58
CA HIS A 84 1.15 -3.94 19.93
C HIS A 84 2.52 -3.61 20.55
N ASP A 85 2.92 -4.35 21.59
CA ASP A 85 4.19 -4.19 22.31
C ASP A 85 5.43 -4.48 21.44
N ASP A 86 5.25 -5.24 20.37
CA ASP A 86 6.25 -5.48 19.32
C ASP A 86 6.40 -4.33 18.31
N ALA A 87 5.68 -3.21 18.49
CA ALA A 87 5.76 -2.03 17.63
C ALA A 87 7.20 -1.49 17.46
N SER A 88 8.06 -1.65 18.46
CA SER A 88 9.46 -1.21 18.35
C SER A 88 10.25 -1.95 17.26
N GLU A 89 9.78 -3.13 16.85
CA GLU A 89 10.32 -3.87 15.70
C GLU A 89 9.75 -3.41 14.35
N GLY A 90 8.86 -2.40 14.35
CA GLY A 90 8.19 -1.86 13.18
C GLY A 90 6.97 -2.66 12.73
N ILE A 91 6.50 -3.63 13.51
CA ILE A 91 5.38 -4.51 13.13
C ILE A 91 4.05 -3.73 13.15
N ILE A 92 3.29 -3.88 12.06
CA ILE A 92 1.91 -3.41 11.96
C ILE A 92 1.03 -4.65 11.84
N HIS A 93 0.03 -4.78 12.71
CA HIS A 93 -0.95 -5.84 12.64
C HIS A 93 -2.08 -5.42 11.71
N LEU A 94 -2.32 -6.20 10.65
CA LEU A 94 -3.49 -6.07 9.77
C LEU A 94 -4.42 -7.25 10.06
N GLU A 95 -5.41 -7.03 10.91
CA GLU A 95 -6.36 -8.03 11.41
C GLU A 95 -7.78 -7.67 10.97
N PHE A 96 -8.17 -8.21 9.82
CA PHE A 96 -9.49 -8.00 9.26
C PHE A 96 -10.31 -9.27 9.42
N SER A 97 -11.54 -9.16 9.88
CA SER A 97 -12.47 -10.29 10.08
C SER A 97 -13.38 -10.57 8.88
N GLU A 98 -13.46 -9.64 7.92
CA GLU A 98 -14.41 -9.70 6.79
C GLU A 98 -13.73 -9.50 5.42
N ILE A 99 -14.50 -9.06 4.42
CA ILE A 99 -14.00 -8.79 3.07
C ILE A 99 -12.96 -7.66 3.13
N VAL A 100 -11.76 -7.94 2.63
CA VAL A 100 -10.65 -7.01 2.56
C VAL A 100 -10.48 -6.54 1.13
N ARG A 101 -10.35 -5.23 0.94
CA ARG A 101 -10.03 -4.63 -0.36
C ARG A 101 -8.68 -3.95 -0.34
N ARG A 102 -8.13 -3.67 -1.53
CA ARG A 102 -6.82 -3.00 -1.68
C ARG A 102 -6.70 -1.73 -0.85
N ASN A 103 -7.73 -0.89 -0.85
CA ASN A 103 -7.72 0.39 -0.15
C ASN A 103 -7.75 0.24 1.38
N ASP A 104 -8.10 -0.93 1.91
CA ASP A 104 -8.13 -1.20 3.35
C ASP A 104 -6.73 -1.43 3.91
N VAL A 105 -5.83 -1.99 3.10
CA VAL A 105 -4.47 -2.41 3.50
C VAL A 105 -3.37 -1.46 3.03
N MET A 106 -3.75 -0.26 2.57
CA MET A 106 -2.78 0.74 2.11
C MET A 106 -1.95 1.29 3.27
N LEU A 107 -0.65 1.50 3.04
CA LEU A 107 0.25 2.16 3.99
C LEU A 107 -0.29 3.53 4.45
N GLY A 108 -0.92 4.28 3.55
CA GLY A 108 -1.53 5.57 3.87
C GLY A 108 -2.67 5.47 4.88
N GLN A 109 -3.38 4.33 4.95
CA GLN A 109 -4.40 4.12 5.98
C GLN A 109 -3.76 3.98 7.36
N PHE A 110 -2.64 3.24 7.45
CA PHE A 110 -1.88 3.14 8.69
C PHE A 110 -1.42 4.50 9.18
N LEU A 111 -0.79 5.28 8.28
CA LEU A 111 -0.33 6.63 8.60
C LEU A 111 -1.49 7.50 9.08
N THR A 112 -2.64 7.42 8.41
CA THR A 112 -3.85 8.18 8.83
C THR A 112 -4.33 7.76 10.22
N ILE A 113 -4.37 6.47 10.54
CA ILE A 113 -4.69 5.96 11.89
C ILE A 113 -3.68 6.48 12.92
N TRP A 114 -2.40 6.57 12.55
CA TRP A 114 -1.36 7.16 13.39
C TRP A 114 -1.47 8.70 13.51
N GLY A 115 -2.32 9.37 12.73
CA GLY A 115 -2.40 10.83 12.68
C GLY A 115 -1.22 11.44 11.92
N LYS A 116 -0.75 10.74 10.89
CA LYS A 116 0.35 11.11 9.99
C LYS A 116 -0.13 11.01 8.54
N ASP A 117 0.66 11.61 7.66
CA ASP A 117 0.63 11.40 6.22
C ASP A 117 2.05 11.01 5.74
N ILE A 118 2.19 10.72 4.45
CA ILE A 118 3.48 10.32 3.88
C ILE A 118 4.56 11.40 4.00
N ASN A 119 4.19 12.67 4.15
CA ASN A 119 5.11 13.79 4.20
C ASN A 119 5.39 14.28 5.63
N SER A 120 4.79 13.65 6.65
CA SER A 120 4.86 14.08 8.04
C SER A 120 6.27 14.03 8.64
N PHE A 121 7.19 13.34 7.97
CA PHE A 121 8.59 13.21 8.35
C PHE A 121 9.55 13.98 7.40
N GLY A 122 9.02 14.60 6.35
CA GLY A 122 9.78 15.29 5.30
C GLY A 122 9.13 15.12 3.92
N SER A 123 9.48 15.98 2.96
CA SER A 123 8.90 15.95 1.61
C SER A 123 9.66 15.08 0.61
N ASN A 124 10.92 14.72 0.90
CA ASN A 124 11.78 13.95 -0.01
C ASN A 124 11.86 12.49 0.43
N VAL A 125 10.78 11.76 0.23
CA VAL A 125 10.67 10.35 0.62
C VAL A 125 11.17 9.42 -0.47
N LYS A 126 12.05 8.49 -0.09
CA LYS A 126 12.39 7.31 -0.88
C LYS A 126 11.81 6.09 -0.20
N MET A 127 11.11 5.25 -0.96
CA MET A 127 10.52 4.03 -0.45
C MET A 127 11.16 2.80 -1.09
N THR A 128 11.44 1.79 -0.26
CA THR A 128 11.71 0.44 -0.73
C THR A 128 10.75 -0.55 -0.08
N VAL A 129 10.45 -1.62 -0.81
CA VAL A 129 9.69 -2.75 -0.34
C VAL A 129 10.51 -3.99 -0.64
N ASN A 130 10.85 -4.75 0.40
CA ASN A 130 11.68 -5.95 0.28
C ASN A 130 13.02 -5.67 -0.44
N GLY A 131 13.60 -4.49 -0.21
CA GLY A 131 14.86 -4.04 -0.82
C GLY A 131 14.74 -3.52 -2.26
N VAL A 132 13.54 -3.52 -2.85
CA VAL A 132 13.28 -3.02 -4.20
C VAL A 132 12.64 -1.64 -4.14
N SER A 133 13.10 -0.71 -4.98
CA SER A 133 12.52 0.63 -5.10
C SER A 133 11.02 0.54 -5.42
N ASN A 134 10.20 1.29 -4.69
CA ASN A 134 8.76 1.41 -4.91
C ASN A 134 8.34 2.88 -4.82
N THR A 135 7.44 3.31 -5.70
CA THR A 135 6.98 4.72 -5.79
C THR A 135 5.49 4.88 -5.48
N GLU A 136 4.80 3.84 -5.01
CA GLU A 136 3.38 3.90 -4.64
C GLU A 136 3.16 4.67 -3.34
N LEU A 137 4.16 4.73 -2.46
CA LEU A 137 4.14 5.50 -1.21
C LEU A 137 2.90 5.16 -0.36
N GLY A 138 2.10 6.15 0.04
CA GLY A 138 0.87 5.92 0.80
C GLY A 138 -0.17 5.06 0.07
N ASN A 139 -0.09 4.94 -1.26
CA ASN A 139 -0.98 4.10 -2.05
C ASN A 139 -0.51 2.64 -2.13
N TYR A 140 0.64 2.31 -1.54
CA TYR A 140 1.16 0.95 -1.51
C TYR A 140 0.25 0.04 -0.70
N SER A 141 -0.24 -1.04 -1.32
CA SER A 141 -1.03 -2.09 -0.67
C SER A 141 -0.09 -3.06 0.04
N MET A 142 -0.02 -2.97 1.38
CA MET A 142 0.85 -3.82 2.19
C MET A 142 0.43 -5.29 2.09
N LYS A 143 1.39 -6.21 2.21
CA LYS A 143 1.18 -7.66 2.25
C LYS A 143 1.86 -8.25 3.48
N ASP A 144 1.51 -9.51 3.76
CA ASP A 144 2.14 -10.24 4.84
C ASP A 144 3.66 -10.34 4.68
N GLY A 145 4.39 -10.09 5.77
CA GLY A 145 5.85 -10.19 5.83
C GLY A 145 6.64 -9.14 5.03
N ASP A 146 5.97 -8.16 4.40
CA ASP A 146 6.67 -7.09 3.68
C ASP A 146 7.61 -6.31 4.60
N LYS A 147 8.79 -5.97 4.08
CA LYS A 147 9.74 -5.04 4.73
C LYS A 147 9.68 -3.72 3.98
N ILE A 148 8.96 -2.77 4.55
CA ILE A 148 8.76 -1.43 4.00
C ILE A 148 9.74 -0.49 4.67
N GLU A 149 10.52 0.23 3.87
CA GLU A 149 11.44 1.25 4.36
C GLU A 149 11.11 2.60 3.73
N LEU A 150 10.91 3.62 4.56
CA LEU A 150 10.76 5.01 4.16
C LEU A 150 11.99 5.80 4.62
N ARG A 151 12.72 6.40 3.69
CA ARG A 151 13.85 7.29 3.97
C ARG A 151 13.53 8.72 3.62
N TYR A 152 13.74 9.61 4.58
CA TYR A 152 13.58 11.05 4.45
C TYR A 152 14.94 11.71 4.65
N GLU A 153 15.36 12.48 3.65
CA GLU A 153 16.60 13.27 3.67
C GLU A 153 16.31 14.73 4.04
#